data_AF-A0A2J7VBC3-F1
#
_entry.id   AF-A0A2J7VBC3-F1
#
_cell.length_a   1.000
_cell.length_b   1.000
_cell.length_c   1.000
_cell.angle_alpha   90.00
_cell.angle_beta   90.00
_cell.angle_gamma   90.00
#
_symmetry.space_group_name_H-M   'P 1'
#
loop_
_entity.id
_entity.type
_entity.pdbx_description
1 polymer ?
#
loop_
_entity_poly.entity_id
_entity_poly.type
_entity_poly.pdbx_seq_one_letter_code
_entity_poly.pdbx_strand_id
1 'polypeptide(L)'
;MKMQTLAILFAVLTAGCQTVTPNYDARFGDAVRDAKRKMTINPDAGKKPDTALGLDGRAAHDTVIRYHDSFKEPPPAVNVINIGGAIGSQSGGR
;
A
#
# COMPACT_ATOMS: atom_id res chain seq x y z
N MET A 1 54.63 -42.80 -19.80
CA MET A 1 54.42 -41.57 -19.01
C MET A 1 53.54 -40.54 -19.72
N LYS A 2 53.80 -40.16 -20.98
CA LYS A 2 52.97 -39.18 -21.74
C LYS A 2 51.47 -39.51 -21.86
N MET A 3 51.11 -40.79 -21.98
CA MET A 3 49.71 -41.23 -22.05
C MET A 3 48.96 -41.08 -20.71
N GLN A 4 49.67 -41.23 -19.59
CA GLN A 4 49.07 -41.13 -18.25
C GLN A 4 48.83 -39.67 -17.83
N THR A 5 49.73 -38.76 -18.21
CA THR A 5 49.51 -37.32 -18.01
C THR A 5 48.32 -36.79 -18.79
N LEU A 6 48.04 -37.34 -19.98
CA LEU A 6 46.88 -36.96 -20.79
C LEU A 6 45.56 -37.44 -20.16
N ALA A 7 45.54 -38.67 -19.60
CA ALA A 7 44.38 -39.23 -18.95
C ALA A 7 43.99 -38.48 -17.66
N ILE A 8 44.99 -38.07 -16.86
CA ILE A 8 44.77 -37.28 -15.65
C ILE A 8 44.24 -35.87 -16.00
N LEU A 9 44.79 -35.25 -17.05
CA LEU A 9 44.31 -33.94 -17.53
C LEU A 9 42.84 -34.01 -17.99
N PHE A 10 42.47 -35.09 -18.68
CA PHE A 10 41.10 -35.29 -19.16
C PHE A 10 40.11 -35.54 -18.00
N ALA A 11 40.53 -36.27 -16.96
CA ALA A 11 39.71 -36.52 -15.77
C ALA A 11 39.44 -35.25 -14.94
N VAL A 12 40.39 -34.33 -14.88
CA VAL A 12 40.21 -33.03 -14.19
C VAL A 12 39.27 -32.11 -14.98
N LEU A 13 39.33 -32.14 -16.32
CA LEU A 13 38.43 -31.34 -17.17
C LEU A 13 36.97 -31.80 -17.08
N THR A 14 36.70 -33.09 -16.88
CA THR A 14 35.33 -33.62 -16.83
C THR A 14 34.69 -33.57 -15.45
N ALA A 15 35.49 -33.37 -14.38
CA ALA A 15 35.00 -33.27 -13.00
C ALA A 15 34.06 -32.08 -12.75
N GLY A 16 34.02 -31.08 -13.63
CA GLY A 16 33.09 -29.93 -13.53
C GLY A 16 31.70 -30.19 -14.12
N CYS A 17 31.50 -31.26 -14.89
CA CYS A 17 30.27 -31.45 -15.68
C CYS A 17 29.10 -32.09 -14.89
N GLN A 18 29.36 -32.55 -13.66
CA GLN A 18 28.38 -33.15 -12.75
C GLN A 18 28.68 -32.76 -11.30
N THR A 19 28.79 -31.47 -11.03
CA THR A 19 28.72 -31.00 -9.64
C THR A 19 27.25 -31.00 -9.22
N VAL A 20 26.88 -31.91 -8.31
CA VAL A 20 25.61 -31.82 -7.58
C VAL A 20 25.70 -30.50 -6.83
N THR A 21 25.02 -29.45 -7.27
CA THR A 21 25.16 -28.10 -6.69
C THR A 21 24.37 -28.04 -5.37
N PRO A 22 24.98 -28.34 -4.20
CA PRO A 22 24.21 -28.55 -2.97
C PRO A 22 23.69 -27.21 -2.45
N ASN A 23 24.44 -26.14 -2.74
CA ASN A 23 24.11 -24.77 -2.37
C ASN A 23 23.10 -24.13 -3.33
N TYR A 24 23.10 -24.49 -4.61
CA TYR A 24 22.18 -23.88 -5.57
C TYR A 24 20.76 -24.42 -5.38
N ASP A 25 20.62 -25.74 -5.20
CA ASP A 25 19.32 -26.38 -5.00
C ASP A 25 18.68 -25.96 -3.66
N ALA A 26 19.50 -25.85 -2.60
CA ALA A 26 19.03 -25.39 -1.29
C ALA A 26 18.57 -23.92 -1.24
N ARG A 27 19.11 -23.07 -2.11
CA ARG A 27 18.82 -21.62 -2.14
C ARG A 27 17.94 -21.21 -3.31
N PHE A 28 17.47 -22.17 -4.10
CA PHE A 28 16.62 -21.89 -5.25
C PHE A 28 15.33 -21.18 -4.79
N GLY A 29 15.06 -20.02 -5.38
CA GLY A 29 13.88 -19.22 -5.06
C GLY A 29 14.02 -18.32 -3.83
N ASP A 30 15.16 -18.28 -3.14
CA ASP A 30 15.38 -17.36 -2.02
C ASP A 30 15.16 -15.90 -2.41
N ALA A 31 15.64 -15.49 -3.58
CA ALA A 31 15.44 -14.14 -4.10
C ALA A 31 13.95 -13.79 -4.28
N VAL A 32 13.15 -14.75 -4.75
CA VAL A 32 11.70 -14.58 -4.94
C VAL A 32 10.97 -14.56 -3.59
N ARG A 33 11.38 -15.41 -2.65
CA ARG A 33 10.83 -15.43 -1.28
C ARG A 33 11.16 -14.15 -0.52
N ASP A 34 12.35 -13.59 -0.72
CA ASP A 34 12.76 -12.31 -0.16
C ASP A 34 11.98 -11.13 -0.78
N ALA A 35 11.87 -11.10 -2.11
CA ALA A 35 11.05 -10.10 -2.81
C ALA A 35 9.59 -10.15 -2.36
N LYS A 36 9.01 -11.36 -2.27
CA LYS A 36 7.66 -11.56 -1.75
C LYS A 36 7.51 -11.04 -0.33
N ARG A 37 8.48 -11.29 0.55
CA ARG A 37 8.47 -10.80 1.94
C ARG A 37 8.50 -9.27 1.98
N LYS A 38 9.32 -8.63 1.14
CA LYS A 38 9.38 -7.16 1.00
C LYS A 38 8.09 -6.55 0.45
N MET A 39 7.36 -7.28 -0.39
CA MET A 39 6.07 -6.85 -0.95
C MET A 39 4.86 -7.19 -0.07
N THR A 40 5.03 -8.01 0.97
CA THR A 40 3.92 -8.42 1.84
C THR A 40 3.72 -7.39 2.94
N ILE A 41 2.64 -6.62 2.87
CA ILE A 41 2.29 -5.57 3.85
C ILE A 41 2.03 -6.16 5.24
N ASN A 42 1.27 -7.26 5.32
CA ASN A 42 0.97 -7.93 6.58
C ASN A 42 0.95 -9.46 6.38
N PRO A 43 1.98 -10.19 6.85
CA PRO A 43 2.05 -11.65 6.70
C PRO A 43 1.03 -12.41 7.57
N ASP A 44 0.48 -11.78 8.61
CA ASP A 44 -0.49 -12.38 9.53
C ASP A 44 -1.94 -11.93 9.25
N ALA A 45 -2.20 -11.28 8.12
CA ALA A 45 -3.51 -10.73 7.76
C ALA A 45 -4.64 -11.78 7.75
N GLY A 46 -4.34 -13.06 7.47
CA GLY A 46 -5.33 -14.13 7.51
C GLY A 46 -5.59 -14.72 8.91
N LYS A 47 -4.73 -14.43 9.90
CA LYS A 47 -4.86 -14.96 11.27
C LYS A 47 -5.73 -14.09 12.17
N LYS A 48 -5.88 -12.81 11.81
CA LYS A 48 -6.81 -11.89 12.44
C LYS A 48 -7.91 -11.62 11.42
N PRO A 49 -9.19 -11.95 11.70
CA PRO A 49 -10.26 -11.40 10.89
C PRO A 49 -10.19 -9.88 11.09
N ASP A 50 -9.57 -9.18 10.14
CA ASP A 50 -9.62 -7.73 10.09
C ASP A 50 -11.09 -7.39 9.88
N THR A 51 -11.81 -7.12 10.96
CA THR A 51 -13.09 -6.43 10.90
C THR A 51 -12.78 -5.15 10.17
N ALA A 52 -13.18 -5.06 8.90
CA ALA A 52 -12.89 -3.93 8.04
C ALA A 52 -13.01 -2.66 8.88
N LEU A 53 -11.87 -1.98 9.12
CA LEU A 53 -11.82 -0.67 9.78
C LEU A 53 -12.57 0.42 8.98
N GLY A 54 -13.26 0.01 7.91
CA GLY A 54 -14.06 0.85 7.04
C GLY A 54 -15.41 1.23 7.65
N LEU A 55 -16.14 1.97 6.84
CA LEU A 55 -17.44 2.52 7.19
C LEU A 55 -18.50 1.41 7.19
N ASP A 56 -19.35 1.36 8.22
CA ASP A 56 -20.52 0.48 8.25
C ASP A 56 -21.39 0.70 7.00
N GLY A 57 -22.05 -0.34 6.49
CA GLY A 57 -22.83 -0.27 5.25
C GLY A 57 -23.93 0.80 5.30
N ARG A 58 -24.57 0.99 6.48
CA ARG A 58 -25.55 2.07 6.66
C ARG A 58 -24.89 3.44 6.67
N ALA A 59 -23.78 3.58 7.38
CA ALA A 59 -23.02 4.82 7.40
C ALA A 59 -22.47 5.18 6.00
N ALA A 60 -22.08 4.20 5.19
CA ALA A 60 -21.63 4.38 3.82
C ALA A 60 -22.76 4.86 2.90
N HIS A 61 -23.93 4.24 3.01
CA HIS A 61 -25.13 4.68 2.30
C HIS A 61 -25.49 6.14 2.63
N ASP A 62 -25.58 6.46 3.92
CA ASP A 62 -25.94 7.80 4.39
C ASP A 62 -24.91 8.85 3.97
N THR A 63 -23.62 8.49 3.91
CA THR A 63 -22.55 9.39 3.45
C THR A 63 -22.72 9.76 1.97
N VAL A 64 -23.05 8.79 1.11
CA VAL A 64 -23.29 9.04 -0.32
C VAL A 64 -24.54 9.91 -0.50
N ILE A 65 -25.60 9.69 0.27
CA ILE A 65 -26.81 10.52 0.23
C ILE A 65 -26.49 11.96 0.63
N ARG A 66 -25.84 12.17 1.78
CA ARG A 66 -25.46 13.52 2.23
C ARG A 66 -24.56 14.24 1.23
N TYR A 67 -23.62 13.53 0.63
CA TYR A 67 -22.78 14.08 -0.42
C TYR A 67 -23.62 14.57 -1.61
N HIS A 68 -24.56 13.75 -2.09
CA HIS A 68 -25.44 14.14 -3.18
C HIS A 68 -26.37 15.31 -2.82
N ASP A 69 -26.94 15.29 -1.61
CA ASP A 69 -27.86 16.34 -1.16
C ASP A 69 -27.16 17.68 -0.91
N SER A 70 -25.85 17.67 -0.59
CA SER A 70 -25.05 18.89 -0.47
C SER A 70 -24.99 19.74 -1.75
N PHE A 71 -25.25 19.13 -2.92
CA PHE A 71 -25.34 19.85 -4.20
C PHE A 71 -26.75 20.38 -4.51
N LYS A 72 -27.77 19.96 -3.76
CA LYS A 72 -29.15 20.42 -3.92
C LYS A 72 -29.44 21.66 -3.09
N GLU A 73 -28.81 21.77 -1.92
CA GLU A 73 -29.01 22.91 -1.04
C GLU A 73 -28.13 24.08 -1.49
N PRO A 74 -28.73 25.26 -1.79
CA PRO A 74 -27.95 26.47 -2.01
C PRO A 74 -27.06 26.72 -0.78
N PRO A 75 -25.78 27.11 -0.95
CA PRO A 75 -24.91 27.44 0.17
C PRO A 75 -25.65 28.43 1.09
N PRO A 76 -25.76 28.14 2.40
CA PRO A 76 -26.46 29.05 3.31
C PRO A 76 -25.82 30.42 3.20
N ALA A 77 -26.65 31.46 3.07
CA ALA A 77 -26.16 32.83 3.03
C ALA A 77 -25.32 33.07 4.29
N VAL A 78 -24.02 33.27 4.09
CA VAL A 78 -23.10 33.56 5.17
C VAL A 78 -23.46 34.96 5.67
N ASN A 79 -24.20 35.04 6.77
CA ASN A 79 -24.53 36.32 7.38
C ASN A 79 -23.24 36.89 7.97
N VAL A 80 -22.57 37.73 7.19
CA VAL A 80 -21.48 38.56 7.68
C VAL A 80 -22.11 39.51 8.70
N ILE A 81 -21.91 39.22 9.98
CA ILE A 81 -22.28 40.16 11.04
C ILE A 81 -21.30 41.32 10.91
N ASN A 82 -21.72 42.40 10.25
CA ASN A 82 -20.99 43.67 10.25
C ASN A 82 -21.08 44.30 11.65
N ILE A 83 -20.31 43.78 12.62
CA ILE A 83 -19.97 44.51 13.84
C ILE A 83 -19.01 45.63 13.42
N GLY A 84 -19.57 46.77 13.00
CA GLY A 84 -18.78 47.92 12.55
C GLY A 84 -19.55 49.10 11.97
N GLY A 85 -20.89 49.06 11.96
CA GLY A 85 -21.73 50.08 11.32
C GLY A 85 -22.73 50.78 12.24
N ALA A 86 -22.40 50.99 13.51
CA ALA A 86 -23.20 51.79 14.43
C ALA A 86 -22.38 52.99 14.96
N ILE A 87 -22.12 53.95 14.09
CA ILE A 87 -21.90 55.36 14.49
C ILE A 87 -22.82 56.18 13.60
N GLY A 88 -23.98 56.52 14.14
CA GLY A 88 -25.02 57.24 13.42
C GLY A 88 -26.34 57.23 14.19
N SER A 89 -26.28 57.53 15.49
CA SER A 89 -27.45 58.01 16.22
C SER A 89 -27.92 59.29 15.53
N GLN A 90 -28.96 59.20 14.71
CA GLN A 90 -29.82 60.34 14.41
C GLN A 90 -31.27 59.88 14.49
N SER A 91 -31.81 60.10 15.69
CA SER A 91 -33.22 60.01 16.00
C SER A 91 -34.02 60.89 15.05
N GLY A 92 -34.87 60.27 14.22
CA GLY A 92 -35.91 60.96 13.47
C GLY A 92 -37.27 60.83 14.18
N GLY A 93 -37.81 61.97 14.61
CA GLY A 93 -39.25 62.26 14.53
C GLY A 93 -40.15 61.82 15.69
N ARG A 94 -40.23 62.66 16.73
CA ARG A 94 -41.47 63.23 17.28
C ARG A 94 -41.18 64.64 17.79
#